data_AF-A0A949EFC6-F1
#
_entry.id   AF-A0A949EFC6-F1
#
_cell.length_a   1.000
_cell.length_b   1.000
_cell.length_c   1.000
_cell.angle_alpha   90.00
_cell.angle_beta   90.00
_cell.angle_gamma   90.00
#
_symmetry.space_group_name_H-M   'P 1'
#
loop_
_entity.id
_entity.type
_entity.pdbx_description
1 polymer ?
#
loop_
_entity_poly.entity_id
_entity_poly.type
_entity_poly.pdbx_seq_one_letter_code
_entity_poly.pdbx_strand_id
1 'polypeptide(L)'
;MNPDKDIIIEILKNLTLFQELNYNAVKELTYLFSDRIFQSGETIFEENDTGNSLLVIISGEVRISQRADVSGEETLTVLKKGDFFGEMALLDDLPRSATAIAQSDTFMLEISREKFLHFVEKDTASGVRILLTLARNLSARLREADNKIKAFVNLSQWL
;
A
#
# COMPACT_ATOMS: atom_id res chain seq x y z
N MET A 1 -1.27 23.62 17.47
CA MET A 1 -1.75 22.89 16.28
C MET A 1 -0.88 23.29 15.12
N ASN A 2 -0.41 22.31 14.33
CA ASN A 2 0.28 22.57 13.07
C ASN A 2 -0.78 22.39 11.97
N PRO A 3 -1.20 23.46 11.27
CA PRO A 3 -2.31 23.41 10.31
C PRO A 3 -2.13 22.35 9.21
N ASP A 4 -0.88 22.05 8.82
CA ASP A 4 -0.59 21.01 7.82
C ASP A 4 -0.91 19.60 8.34
N LYS A 5 -0.71 19.37 9.64
CA LYS A 5 -0.96 18.07 10.28
C LYS A 5 -2.44 17.83 10.54
N ASP A 6 -3.22 18.87 10.83
CA ASP A 6 -4.67 18.74 11.02
C ASP A 6 -5.35 18.32 9.71
N ILE A 7 -4.91 18.88 8.57
CA ILE A 7 -5.36 18.47 7.22
C ILE A 7 -5.01 17.00 6.95
N ILE A 8 -3.80 16.57 7.28
CA ILE A 8 -3.39 15.17 7.09
C ILE A 8 -4.26 14.22 7.95
N ILE A 9 -4.59 14.59 9.18
CA ILE A 9 -5.48 13.79 10.04
C ILE A 9 -6.85 13.62 9.38
N GLU A 10 -7.43 14.71 8.86
CA GLU A 10 -8.70 14.65 8.14
C GLU A 10 -8.64 13.76 6.90
N ILE A 11 -7.55 13.86 6.13
CA ILE A 11 -7.32 12.99 4.97
C ILE A 11 -7.25 11.52 5.41
N LEU A 12 -6.39 11.20 6.37
CA LEU A 12 -6.16 9.83 6.85
C LEU A 12 -7.47 9.20 7.35
N LYS A 13 -8.29 9.94 8.12
CA LYS A 13 -9.58 9.45 8.61
C LYS A 13 -10.57 9.04 7.51
N ASN A 14 -10.43 9.59 6.31
CA ASN A 14 -11.29 9.25 5.18
C ASN A 14 -10.74 8.10 4.33
N LEU A 15 -9.53 7.61 4.63
CA LEU A 15 -8.94 6.49 3.91
C LEU A 15 -9.41 5.17 4.50
N THR A 16 -9.72 4.21 3.62
CA THR A 16 -10.22 2.87 3.99
C THR A 16 -9.35 2.20 5.05
N LEU A 17 -8.05 2.42 5.01
CA LEU A 17 -7.09 1.84 5.96
C LEU A 17 -7.25 2.35 7.40
N PHE A 18 -7.68 3.60 7.59
CA PHE A 18 -7.71 4.25 8.91
C PHE A 18 -9.11 4.70 9.35
N GLN A 19 -10.14 4.53 8.51
CA GLN A 19 -11.51 4.99 8.79
C GLN A 19 -12.13 4.40 10.07
N GLU A 20 -11.69 3.21 10.51
CA GLU A 20 -12.18 2.57 11.74
C GLU A 20 -11.43 3.05 13.01
N LEU A 21 -10.43 3.92 12.87
CA LEU A 21 -9.61 4.37 13.99
C LEU A 21 -10.21 5.60 14.66
N ASN A 22 -9.99 5.70 15.97
CA ASN A 22 -10.35 6.90 16.71
C ASN A 22 -9.39 8.07 16.38
N TYR A 23 -9.81 9.29 16.71
CA TYR A 23 -9.04 10.49 16.41
C TYR A 23 -7.61 10.49 17.00
N ASN A 24 -7.44 10.00 18.24
CA ASN A 24 -6.14 9.99 18.89
C ASN A 24 -5.17 9.02 18.21
N ALA A 25 -5.67 7.85 17.79
CA ALA A 25 -4.91 6.87 17.03
C ALA A 25 -4.43 7.42 15.67
N VAL A 26 -5.32 8.08 14.92
CA VAL A 26 -4.94 8.71 13.63
C VAL A 26 -3.96 9.86 13.85
N LYS A 27 -4.19 10.67 14.89
CA LYS A 27 -3.26 11.74 15.27
C LYS A 27 -1.87 11.19 15.56
N GLU A 28 -1.77 10.10 16.32
CA GLU A 28 -0.49 9.45 16.60
C GLU A 28 0.18 8.94 15.33
N LEU A 29 -0.54 8.19 14.49
CA LEU A 29 -0.03 7.71 13.20
C LEU A 29 0.54 8.83 12.33
N THR A 30 -0.11 10.00 12.33
CA THR A 30 0.31 11.18 11.56
C THR A 30 1.72 11.66 11.91
N TYR A 31 2.19 11.39 13.14
CA TYR A 31 3.57 11.71 13.56
C TYR A 31 4.57 10.60 13.26
N LEU A 32 4.10 9.38 12.96
CA LEU A 32 4.96 8.25 12.60
C LEU A 32 5.29 8.25 11.10
N PHE A 33 4.38 8.78 10.28
CA PHE A 33 4.58 8.93 8.84
C PHE A 33 5.71 9.90 8.48
N SER A 34 6.47 9.53 7.45
CA SER A 34 7.39 10.39 6.72
C SER A 34 6.79 10.80 5.38
N ASP A 35 7.04 12.03 4.96
CA ASP A 35 6.59 12.56 3.68
C ASP A 35 7.49 12.06 2.54
N ARG A 36 6.89 11.62 1.42
CA ARG A 36 7.61 11.19 0.22
C ARG A 36 7.01 11.86 -1.02
N ILE A 37 7.88 12.38 -1.88
CA ILE A 37 7.50 13.04 -3.13
C ILE A 37 8.25 12.35 -4.27
N PHE A 38 7.54 12.04 -5.35
CA PHE A 38 8.08 11.40 -6.54
C PHE A 38 7.58 12.15 -7.79
N GLN A 39 8.44 12.31 -8.79
CA GLN A 39 8.05 12.89 -10.08
C GLN A 39 7.40 11.84 -10.98
N SER A 40 6.62 12.28 -11.97
CA SER A 40 6.10 11.38 -13.01
C SER A 40 7.23 10.57 -13.68
N GLY A 41 7.08 9.25 -13.73
CA GLY A 41 8.05 8.30 -14.27
C GLY A 41 9.07 7.77 -13.26
N GLU A 42 9.13 8.32 -12.04
CA GLU A 42 10.10 7.91 -11.02
C GLU A 42 9.71 6.56 -10.39
N THR A 43 10.70 5.67 -10.28
CA THR A 43 10.54 4.40 -9.58
C THR A 43 10.55 4.63 -8.07
N ILE A 44 9.49 4.17 -7.40
CA ILE A 44 9.31 4.28 -5.95
C ILE A 44 10.09 3.17 -5.25
N PHE A 45 9.97 1.94 -5.78
CA PHE A 45 10.81 0.78 -5.46
C PHE A 45 10.68 -0.26 -6.59
N GLU A 46 11.67 -1.14 -6.71
CA GLU A 46 11.66 -2.26 -7.63
C GLU A 46 11.19 -3.55 -6.96
N GLU A 47 10.69 -4.48 -7.78
CA GLU A 47 10.47 -5.85 -7.38
C GLU A 47 11.78 -6.47 -6.86
N ASN A 48 11.70 -7.23 -5.76
CA ASN A 48 12.82 -7.82 -5.03
C ASN A 48 13.72 -6.83 -4.26
N ASP A 49 13.42 -5.53 -4.27
CA ASP A 49 14.09 -4.60 -3.37
C ASP A 49 13.87 -5.00 -1.91
N THR A 50 14.91 -4.80 -1.11
CA THR A 50 14.79 -4.86 0.35
C THR A 50 14.11 -3.58 0.82
N GLY A 51 12.94 -3.70 1.43
CA GLY A 51 12.18 -2.53 1.87
C GLY A 51 10.90 -2.90 2.59
N ASN A 52 10.79 -2.49 3.85
CA ASN A 52 9.73 -2.94 4.75
C ASN A 52 8.94 -1.71 5.22
N SER A 53 8.19 -1.10 4.31
CA SER A 53 7.36 0.08 4.59
C SER A 53 6.05 0.03 3.82
N LEU A 54 5.05 0.72 4.37
CA LEU A 54 3.74 0.93 3.75
C LEU A 54 3.65 2.37 3.27
N LEU A 55 3.17 2.56 2.06
CA LEU A 55 2.95 3.87 1.47
C LEU A 55 1.46 4.11 1.24
N VAL A 56 1.03 5.34 1.48
CA VAL A 56 -0.34 5.81 1.29
C VAL A 56 -0.34 6.99 0.34
N ILE A 57 -1.12 6.93 -0.73
CA ILE A 57 -1.16 7.95 -1.78
C ILE A 57 -2.07 9.10 -1.34
N ILE A 58 -1.49 10.28 -1.15
CA ILE A 58 -2.23 11.50 -0.79
C ILE A 58 -2.66 12.27 -2.04
N SER A 59 -1.81 12.28 -3.06
CA SER A 59 -2.12 12.77 -4.41
C SER A 59 -1.23 12.08 -5.44
N GLY A 60 -1.69 12.04 -6.70
CA GLY A 60 -1.00 11.36 -7.79
C GLY A 60 -1.56 9.97 -8.09
N GLU A 61 -0.84 9.23 -8.93
CA GLU A 61 -1.18 7.88 -9.37
C GLU A 61 0.09 7.03 -9.46
N VAL A 62 0.01 5.77 -9.05
CA VAL A 62 1.13 4.82 -9.00
C VAL A 62 0.77 3.56 -9.75
N ARG A 63 1.61 3.17 -10.70
CA ARG A 63 1.50 1.89 -11.41
C ARG A 63 2.23 0.81 -10.62
N ILE A 64 1.57 -0.32 -10.42
CA ILE A 64 2.18 -1.53 -9.86
C ILE A 64 2.37 -2.54 -10.98
N SER A 65 3.57 -3.09 -11.08
CA SER A 65 3.96 -3.99 -12.16
C SER A 65 4.88 -5.12 -11.69
N GLN A 66 4.88 -6.23 -12.39
CA GLN A 66 5.80 -7.36 -12.19
C GLN A 66 6.50 -7.71 -13.49
N ARG A 67 7.70 -8.28 -13.40
CA ARG A 67 8.34 -8.86 -14.59
C ARG A 67 7.58 -10.11 -15.03
N ALA A 68 7.28 -10.17 -16.32
CA ALA A 68 6.71 -11.34 -16.97
C ALA A 68 7.76 -11.93 -17.93
N ASP A 69 8.03 -13.23 -17.80
CA ASP A 69 9.13 -13.94 -18.49
C ASP A 69 9.10 -13.80 -20.03
N VAL A 70 7.91 -13.55 -20.60
CA VAL A 70 7.70 -13.57 -22.07
C VAL A 70 7.42 -12.18 -22.65
N SER A 71 6.86 -11.24 -21.87
CA SER A 71 6.34 -9.95 -22.37
C SER A 71 7.05 -8.70 -21.81
N GLY A 72 8.05 -8.88 -20.94
CA GLY A 72 8.74 -7.76 -20.30
C GLY A 72 8.09 -7.38 -18.96
N GLU A 73 7.46 -6.22 -18.88
CA GLU A 73 6.83 -5.74 -17.65
C GLU A 73 5.29 -5.76 -17.75
N GLU A 74 4.62 -6.53 -16.90
CA GLU A 74 3.16 -6.60 -16.84
C GLU A 74 2.62 -5.62 -15.79
N THR A 75 1.67 -4.78 -16.19
CA THR A 75 0.97 -3.90 -15.24
C THR A 75 -0.11 -4.68 -14.52
N LEU A 76 0.02 -4.80 -13.21
CA LEU A 76 -0.95 -5.49 -12.35
C LEU A 76 -2.15 -4.59 -12.03
N THR A 77 -1.88 -3.32 -11.70
CA THR A 77 -2.90 -2.33 -11.36
C THR A 77 -2.35 -0.91 -11.39
N VAL A 78 -3.23 0.08 -11.36
CA VAL A 78 -2.91 1.50 -11.14
C VAL A 78 -3.66 1.95 -9.89
N LEU A 79 -2.91 2.43 -8.91
CA LEU A 79 -3.39 2.95 -7.64
C LEU A 79 -3.49 4.47 -7.69
N LYS A 80 -4.47 5.03 -6.99
CA LYS A 80 -4.78 6.46 -6.99
C LYS A 80 -4.81 7.02 -5.57
N LYS A 81 -5.11 8.32 -5.45
CA LYS A 81 -5.36 8.97 -4.17
C LYS A 81 -6.26 8.12 -3.26
N GLY A 82 -5.77 7.86 -2.07
CA GLY A 82 -6.44 7.12 -1.00
C GLY A 82 -6.13 5.63 -0.98
N ASP A 83 -5.51 5.09 -2.04
CA ASP A 83 -4.96 3.75 -2.03
C ASP A 83 -3.65 3.68 -1.23
N PHE A 84 -3.28 2.46 -0.85
CA PHE A 84 -2.03 2.14 -0.18
C PHE A 84 -1.40 0.89 -0.79
N PHE A 85 -0.08 0.75 -0.61
CA PHE A 85 0.69 -0.39 -1.13
C PHE A 85 1.98 -0.60 -0.33
N GLY A 86 2.63 -1.75 -0.56
CA GLY A 86 3.82 -2.17 0.19
C GLY A 86 3.49 -2.94 1.46
N GLU A 87 2.21 -3.27 1.67
CA GLU A 87 1.69 -3.98 2.84
C GLU A 87 2.21 -5.41 2.95
N MET A 88 2.54 -6.07 1.83
CA MET A 88 3.08 -7.43 1.85
C MET A 88 4.40 -7.46 2.62
N ALA A 89 5.41 -6.70 2.15
CA ALA A 89 6.70 -6.57 2.82
C ALA A 89 6.59 -6.00 4.25
N LEU A 90 5.63 -5.10 4.51
CA LEU A 90 5.34 -4.61 5.86
C LEU A 90 4.86 -5.73 6.81
N LEU A 91 4.17 -6.75 6.30
CA LEU A 91 3.55 -7.82 7.10
C LEU A 91 4.45 -9.06 7.21
N ASP A 92 4.97 -9.55 6.09
CA ASP A 92 5.72 -10.81 6.01
C ASP A 92 7.25 -10.67 6.09
N ASP A 93 7.77 -9.44 6.00
CA ASP A 93 9.21 -9.12 6.04
C ASP A 93 9.99 -9.71 4.86
N LEU A 94 9.30 -9.97 3.75
CA LEU A 94 9.90 -10.43 2.50
C LEU A 94 10.21 -9.25 1.56
N PRO A 95 11.07 -9.45 0.54
CA PRO A 95 11.31 -8.43 -0.48
C PRO A 95 10.04 -7.95 -1.18
N ARG A 96 10.10 -6.78 -1.82
CA ARG A 96 8.98 -6.21 -2.57
C ARG A 96 8.46 -7.20 -3.61
N SER A 97 7.16 -7.47 -3.60
CA SER A 97 6.51 -8.42 -4.50
C SER A 97 6.26 -7.88 -5.92
N ALA A 98 6.48 -6.58 -6.14
CA ALA A 98 6.23 -5.89 -7.40
C ALA A 98 7.06 -4.60 -7.47
N THR A 99 7.18 -4.04 -8.66
CA THR A 99 7.72 -2.70 -8.91
C THR A 99 6.60 -1.67 -8.77
N ALA A 100 6.91 -0.51 -8.19
CA ALA A 100 5.99 0.62 -8.06
C ALA A 100 6.58 1.86 -8.72
N ILE A 101 5.85 2.48 -9.66
CA ILE A 101 6.32 3.62 -10.44
C ILE A 101 5.27 4.73 -10.41
N ALA A 102 5.68 5.96 -10.12
CA ALA A 102 4.81 7.13 -10.16
C ALA A 102 4.39 7.42 -11.61
N GLN A 103 3.08 7.49 -11.90
CA GLN A 103 2.57 7.86 -13.23
C GLN A 103 2.34 9.37 -13.36
N SER A 104 2.23 10.07 -12.24
CA SER A 104 2.17 11.53 -12.15
C SER A 104 2.97 12.00 -10.95
N ASP A 105 3.16 13.31 -10.80
CA ASP A 105 3.76 13.86 -9.58
C ASP A 105 2.93 13.41 -8.36
N THR A 106 3.58 12.65 -7.48
CA THR A 106 2.91 11.88 -6.43
C THR A 106 3.44 12.31 -5.07
N PHE A 107 2.51 12.61 -4.16
CA PHE A 107 2.78 12.84 -2.74
C PHE A 107 2.22 11.68 -1.93
N MET A 108 3.06 11.11 -1.07
CA MET A 108 2.73 9.95 -0.25
C MET A 108 3.17 10.13 1.19
N LEU A 109 2.50 9.40 2.08
CA LEU A 109 2.95 9.17 3.43
C LEU A 109 3.50 7.75 3.54
N GLU A 110 4.68 7.61 4.14
CA GLU A 110 5.35 6.33 4.34
C GLU A 110 5.53 6.02 5.83
N ILE A 111 5.17 4.81 6.24
CA ILE A 111 5.46 4.30 7.59
C ILE A 111 6.35 3.06 7.48
N SER A 112 7.47 3.05 8.20
CA SER A 112 8.34 1.88 8.28
C SER A 112 7.68 0.78 9.13
N ARG A 113 8.06 -0.47 8.86
CA ARG A 113 7.62 -1.64 9.63
C ARG A 113 7.86 -1.46 11.13
N GLU A 114 9.05 -0.98 11.52
CA GLU A 114 9.39 -0.74 12.91
C GLU A 114 8.38 0.21 13.60
N LYS A 115 8.13 1.37 12.99
CA LYS A 115 7.17 2.34 13.53
C LYS A 115 5.75 1.81 13.54
N PHE A 116 5.36 1.06 12.50
CA PHE A 116 4.05 0.43 12.41
C PHE A 116 3.84 -0.62 13.52
N LEU A 117 4.81 -1.51 13.72
CA LEU A 117 4.75 -2.52 14.77
C LEU A 117 4.73 -1.88 16.16
N HIS A 118 5.55 -0.85 16.39
CA HIS A 118 5.51 -0.08 17.63
C HIS A 118 4.12 0.52 17.91
N PHE A 119 3.47 1.07 16.88
CA PHE A 119 2.10 1.57 17.00
C PHE A 119 1.11 0.46 17.36
N VAL A 120 1.20 -0.70 16.70
CA VAL A 120 0.33 -1.87 16.98
C VAL A 120 0.51 -2.39 18.40
N GLU A 121 1.74 -2.43 18.90
CA GLU A 121 2.04 -2.84 20.28
C GLU A 121 1.46 -1.86 21.30
N LYS A 122 1.56 -0.56 21.03
CA LYS A 122 1.12 0.51 21.94
C LYS A 122 -0.40 0.68 21.97
N ASP A 123 -1.06 0.61 20.81
CA ASP A 123 -2.52 0.68 20.69
C ASP A 123 -3.04 -0.58 19.97
N THR A 124 -3.14 -1.67 20.73
CA THR A 124 -3.55 -2.99 20.21
C THR A 124 -4.93 -2.95 19.56
N ALA A 125 -5.87 -2.15 20.07
CA ALA A 125 -7.21 -2.07 19.51
C ALA A 125 -7.19 -1.45 18.11
N SER A 126 -6.45 -0.35 17.94
CA SER A 126 -6.24 0.27 16.63
C SER A 126 -5.41 -0.62 15.70
N GLY A 127 -4.36 -1.25 16.24
CA GLY A 127 -3.51 -2.19 15.51
C GLY A 127 -4.29 -3.35 14.90
N VAL A 128 -5.17 -3.99 15.68
CA VAL A 128 -6.05 -5.07 15.20
C VAL A 128 -6.95 -4.60 14.05
N ARG A 129 -7.51 -3.38 14.11
CA ARG A 129 -8.36 -2.84 13.03
C ARG A 129 -7.59 -2.63 11.74
N ILE A 130 -6.37 -2.09 11.81
CA ILE A 130 -5.52 -1.90 10.62
C ILE A 130 -5.14 -3.26 10.05
N LEU A 131 -4.67 -4.19 10.90
CA LEU A 131 -4.28 -5.54 10.46
C LEU A 131 -5.44 -6.29 9.81
N LEU A 132 -6.66 -6.20 10.36
CA LEU A 132 -7.86 -6.77 9.73
C LEU A 132 -8.16 -6.14 8.38
N THR A 133 -7.95 -4.83 8.24
CA THR A 133 -8.16 -4.13 6.96
C THR A 133 -7.15 -4.57 5.91
N LEU A 134 -5.87 -4.69 6.28
CA LEU A 134 -4.83 -5.24 5.40
C LEU A 134 -5.14 -6.69 5.01
N ALA A 135 -5.51 -7.54 5.97
CA ALA A 135 -5.86 -8.94 5.72
C ALA A 135 -7.06 -9.08 4.78
N ARG A 136 -8.09 -8.22 4.92
CA ARG A 136 -9.24 -8.17 4.00
C ARG A 136 -8.82 -7.77 2.59
N ASN A 137 -7.93 -6.79 2.45
CA ASN A 137 -7.42 -6.34 1.15
C ASN A 137 -6.61 -7.45 0.46
N LEU A 138 -5.66 -8.07 1.16
CA LEU A 138 -4.89 -9.21 0.65
C LEU A 138 -5.80 -10.39 0.27
N SER A 139 -6.80 -10.70 1.09
CA SER A 139 -7.78 -11.74 0.79
C SER A 139 -8.59 -11.44 -0.47
N ALA A 140 -8.92 -10.18 -0.74
CA ALA A 140 -9.61 -9.78 -1.97
C ALA A 140 -8.70 -9.96 -3.19
N ARG A 141 -7.45 -9.50 -3.11
CA ARG A 141 -6.45 -9.66 -4.18
C ARG A 141 -6.17 -11.14 -4.49
N LEU A 142 -6.07 -11.99 -3.47
CA LEU A 142 -5.90 -13.43 -3.64
C LEU A 142 -7.08 -14.06 -4.41
N ARG A 143 -8.32 -13.70 -4.06
CA ARG A 143 -9.50 -14.17 -4.80
C ARG A 143 -9.50 -13.72 -6.25
N GLU A 144 -9.05 -12.50 -6.54
CA GLU A 144 -8.92 -12.01 -7.91
C GLU A 144 -7.84 -12.79 -8.68
N ALA A 145 -6.69 -13.05 -8.06
CA ALA A 145 -5.63 -13.88 -8.64
C ALA A 145 -6.11 -15.30 -8.94
N ASP A 146 -6.79 -15.95 -7.99
CA ASP A 146 -7.39 -17.28 -8.18
C ASP A 146 -8.38 -17.31 -9.35
N ASN A 147 -9.18 -16.25 -9.52
CA ASN A 147 -10.12 -16.15 -10.63
C ASN A 147 -9.40 -15.98 -11.98
N LYS A 148 -8.31 -15.21 -12.04
CA LYS A 148 -7.47 -15.10 -13.25
C LYS A 148 -6.85 -16.45 -13.62
N ILE A 149 -6.34 -17.19 -12.63
CA ILE A 149 -5.77 -18.54 -12.84
C ILE A 149 -6.84 -19.48 -13.41
N LYS A 150 -8.05 -19.51 -12.83
CA LYS A 150 -9.17 -20.32 -13.34
C LYS A 150 -9.52 -19.98 -14.78
N ALA A 151 -9.59 -18.69 -15.11
CA ALA A 151 -9.87 -18.25 -16.48
C ALA A 151 -8.79 -18.72 -17.47
N PHE A 152 -7.51 -18.61 -17.09
CA PHE A 152 -6.39 -19.09 -17.89
C PHE A 152 -6.42 -20.61 -18.11
N VAL A 153 -6.61 -21.39 -17.03
CA VAL A 153 -6.71 -22.85 -17.10
C VAL A 153 -7.85 -23.26 -18.02
N ASN A 154 -9.03 -22.63 -17.89
CA ASN A 154 -10.16 -22.90 -18.76
C ASN A 154 -9.81 -22.65 -20.23
N LEU A 155 -9.20 -21.52 -20.58
CA LEU A 155 -8.80 -21.20 -21.96
C LEU A 155 -7.79 -22.21 -22.53
N SER A 156 -6.82 -22.66 -21.70
CA SER A 156 -5.81 -23.64 -22.12
C SER A 156 -6.37 -25.03 -22.43
N GLN A 157 -7.56 -25.38 -21.91
CA GLN A 157 -8.23 -26.65 -22.20
C GLN A 157 -8.93 -26.68 -23.58
N TRP A 158 -9.06 -25.53 -24.24
CA TRP A 158 -9.65 -25.39 -25.59
C TRP A 158 -8.60 -25.23 -26.70
N LEU A 159 -7.30 -25.24 -26.35
CA LEU A 159 -6.17 -25.24 -27.28
C LEU A 159 -5.55 -26.64 -27.36
#